data_AF-A0A9E1S6F7-F1
#
_entry.id   AF-A0A9E1S6F7-F1
#
_cell.length_a   1.000
_cell.length_b   1.000
_cell.length_c   1.000
_cell.angle_alpha   90.00
_cell.angle_beta   90.00
_cell.angle_gamma   90.00
#
_symmetry.space_group_name_H-M   'P 1'
#
loop_
_entity.id
_entity.type
_entity.pdbx_description
1 polymer ?
#
loop_
_entity_poly.entity_id
_entity_poly.type
_entity_poly.pdbx_seq_one_letter_code
_entity_poly.pdbx_strand_id
1 'polypeptide(L)'
;MNSKTKNFSRYIFVLGSALLLFFGGGALSIVWLRMEISAVAKNCGQLEGQMEIVGREVNQLRGQKSKSLRPSSLAVMVEGRLSMPVARNTFHISGSDLVDRVGDGRPRLYKVQGEFAGTR
;
A
#
# COMPACT_ATOMS: atom_id res chain seq x y z
N MET A 1 -28.97 -62.72 -39.30
CA MET A 1 -28.79 -61.26 -39.50
C MET A 1 -27.36 -60.90 -39.10
N ASN A 2 -26.61 -60.28 -40.02
CA ASN A 2 -25.14 -60.34 -40.13
C ASN A 2 -24.39 -59.62 -38.98
N SER A 3 -23.49 -60.28 -38.26
CA SER A 3 -22.74 -59.71 -37.11
C SER A 3 -21.94 -58.44 -37.49
N LYS A 4 -21.51 -58.33 -38.75
CA LYS A 4 -20.75 -57.18 -39.26
C LYS A 4 -21.51 -55.85 -39.21
N THR A 5 -22.83 -55.83 -39.44
CA THR A 5 -23.62 -54.57 -39.45
C THR A 5 -23.86 -54.02 -38.04
N LYS A 6 -23.91 -54.90 -37.03
CA LYS A 6 -24.09 -54.50 -35.62
C LYS A 6 -22.87 -53.72 -35.08
N ASN A 7 -21.67 -54.11 -35.49
CA ASN A 7 -20.44 -53.42 -35.09
C ASN A 7 -20.26 -52.08 -35.81
N PHE A 8 -20.68 -51.98 -37.07
CA PHE A 8 -20.66 -50.73 -37.83
C PHE A 8 -21.61 -49.68 -37.22
N SER A 9 -22.81 -50.09 -36.82
CA SER A 9 -23.76 -49.22 -36.11
C SER A 9 -23.21 -48.73 -34.77
N ARG A 10 -22.54 -49.59 -33.99
CA ARG A 10 -21.88 -49.17 -32.74
C ARG A 10 -20.77 -48.15 -32.98
N TYR A 11 -19.94 -48.35 -34.01
CA TYR A 11 -18.89 -47.38 -34.36
C TYR A 11 -19.45 -46.01 -34.73
N ILE A 12 -20.52 -45.97 -35.53
CA ILE A 12 -21.20 -44.71 -35.88
C ILE A 12 -21.76 -44.03 -34.62
N PHE A 13 -22.37 -44.80 -33.71
CA PHE A 13 -22.92 -44.25 -32.48
C PHE A 13 -21.84 -43.66 -31.58
N VAL A 14 -20.71 -44.35 -31.43
CA VAL A 14 -19.56 -43.90 -30.63
C VAL A 14 -18.89 -42.68 -31.26
N LEU A 15 -18.71 -42.68 -32.58
CA LEU A 15 -18.14 -41.55 -33.31
C LEU A 15 -19.06 -40.33 -33.24
N GLY A 16 -20.36 -40.53 -33.38
CA GLY A 16 -21.38 -39.49 -33.24
C GLY A 16 -21.42 -38.89 -31.84
N SER A 17 -21.35 -39.72 -30.78
CA SER A 17 -21.30 -39.22 -29.41
C SER A 17 -20.01 -38.46 -29.11
N ALA A 18 -18.87 -38.92 -29.65
CA ALA A 18 -17.60 -38.24 -29.48
C ALA A 18 -17.61 -36.84 -30.14
N LEU A 19 -18.15 -36.74 -31.36
CA LEU A 19 -18.33 -35.47 -32.06
C LEU A 19 -19.27 -34.52 -31.30
N LEU A 20 -20.38 -35.03 -30.78
CA LEU A 20 -21.33 -34.24 -29.98
C LEU A 20 -20.69 -33.71 -28.68
N LEU A 21 -19.87 -34.51 -28.01
CA LEU A 21 -19.16 -34.08 -26.80
C LEU A 21 -18.08 -33.05 -27.10
N PHE A 22 -17.34 -33.20 -28.21
CA PHE A 22 -16.32 -32.23 -28.61
C PHE A 22 -16.93 -30.89 -29.05
N PHE A 23 -17.95 -30.92 -29.91
CA PHE A 23 -18.60 -29.68 -30.36
C PHE A 23 -19.48 -29.06 -29.27
N GLY A 24 -20.26 -29.88 -28.54
CA GLY A 24 -21.10 -29.40 -27.45
C GLY A 24 -20.29 -28.90 -26.25
N GLY A 25 -19.27 -29.66 -25.84
CA GLY A 25 -18.35 -29.26 -24.77
C GLY A 25 -17.50 -28.06 -25.16
N GLY A 26 -17.03 -27.99 -26.41
CA GLY A 26 -16.30 -26.85 -26.96
C GLY A 26 -17.13 -25.57 -27.00
N ALA A 27 -18.41 -25.66 -27.34
CA ALA A 27 -19.31 -24.49 -27.32
C ALA A 27 -19.55 -23.99 -25.89
N LEU A 28 -19.77 -24.91 -24.94
CA LEU A 28 -19.93 -24.57 -23.52
C LEU A 28 -18.68 -23.93 -22.92
N SER A 29 -17.49 -24.43 -23.25
CA SER A 29 -16.22 -23.88 -22.74
C SER A 29 -15.94 -22.47 -23.26
N ILE A 30 -16.25 -22.16 -24.52
CA ILE A 30 -16.10 -20.81 -25.08
C ILE A 30 -17.04 -19.81 -24.38
N VAL A 31 -18.29 -20.19 -24.14
CA VAL A 31 -19.26 -19.34 -23.43
C VAL A 31 -18.85 -19.12 -21.98
N TRP A 32 -18.35 -20.15 -21.32
CA TRP A 32 -17.83 -20.04 -19.94
C TRP A 32 -16.65 -19.08 -19.86
N LEU A 33 -15.68 -19.23 -20.77
CA LEU A 33 -14.47 -18.41 -20.79
C LEU A 33 -14.81 -16.93 -21.06
N ARG A 34 -15.79 -16.65 -21.91
CA ARG A 34 -16.34 -15.28 -22.09
C ARG A 34 -16.94 -14.73 -20.79
N MET A 35 -17.70 -15.55 -20.07
CA MET A 35 -18.33 -15.16 -18.81
C MET A 35 -17.27 -14.86 -17.74
N GLU A 36 -16.23 -15.70 -17.68
CA GLU A 36 -15.11 -15.58 -16.75
C GLU A 36 -14.26 -14.33 -17.03
N ILE A 37 -13.92 -14.06 -18.30
CA ILE A 37 -13.24 -12.83 -18.72
C ILE A 37 -14.09 -11.61 -18.35
N SER A 38 -15.41 -11.65 -18.56
CA SER A 38 -16.28 -10.53 -18.23
C SER A 38 -16.37 -10.28 -16.72
N ALA A 39 -16.34 -11.34 -15.90
CA ALA A 39 -16.30 -11.22 -14.45
C ALA A 39 -14.96 -10.65 -13.95
N VAL A 40 -13.84 -11.13 -14.50
CA VAL A 40 -12.50 -10.62 -14.19
C VAL A 40 -12.36 -9.15 -14.61
N ALA A 41 -12.87 -8.77 -15.79
CA ALA A 41 -12.85 -7.38 -16.25
C ALA A 41 -13.64 -6.44 -15.33
N LYS A 42 -14.80 -6.89 -14.80
CA LYS A 42 -15.56 -6.11 -13.81
C LYS A 42 -14.79 -5.94 -12.51
N ASN A 43 -14.11 -6.99 -12.04
CA ASN A 43 -13.29 -6.92 -10.83
C ASN A 43 -12.06 -6.00 -11.01
N CYS A 44 -11.37 -6.09 -12.15
CA CYS A 44 -10.26 -5.19 -12.47
C CYS A 44 -10.73 -3.73 -12.55
N GLY A 45 -11.88 -3.46 -13.18
CA GLY A 45 -12.45 -2.11 -13.23
C GLY A 45 -12.86 -1.56 -11.85
N GLN A 46 -13.37 -2.42 -10.96
CA GLN A 46 -13.65 -2.03 -9.57
C GLN A 46 -12.37 -1.75 -8.78
N LEU A 47 -11.33 -2.58 -8.93
CA LEU A 47 -10.03 -2.35 -8.29
C LEU A 47 -9.37 -1.06 -8.78
N GLU A 48 -9.43 -0.78 -10.08
CA GLU A 48 -8.87 0.42 -10.68
C GLU A 48 -9.57 1.69 -10.14
N GLY A 49 -10.89 1.66 -10.02
CA GLY A 49 -11.66 2.75 -9.40
C GLY A 49 -11.30 2.98 -7.92
N GLN A 50 -11.13 1.91 -7.14
CA GLN A 50 -10.69 2.03 -5.75
C GLN A 50 -9.26 2.59 -5.65
N MET A 51 -8.37 2.17 -6.56
CA MET A 51 -7.00 2.68 -6.60
C MET A 51 -6.96 4.18 -6.93
N GLU A 52 -7.82 4.66 -7.83
CA GLU A 52 -7.92 6.09 -8.15
C GLU A 52 -8.36 6.93 -6.93
N ILE A 53 -9.34 6.44 -6.18
CA ILE A 53 -9.86 7.13 -4.97
C ILE A 53 -8.75 7.22 -3.91
N VAL A 54 -8.09 6.10 -3.59
CA VAL A 54 -7.02 6.08 -2.60
C VAL A 54 -5.83 6.94 -3.04
N GLY A 55 -5.47 6.91 -4.33
CA GLY A 55 -4.41 7.74 -4.89
C GLY A 55 -4.69 9.24 -4.72
N ARG A 56 -5.93 9.68 -4.96
CA ARG A 56 -6.38 11.05 -4.74
C ARG A 56 -6.31 11.45 -3.26
N GLU A 57 -6.80 10.61 -2.37
CA GLU A 57 -6.79 10.87 -0.92
C GLU A 57 -5.35 10.98 -0.37
N VAL A 58 -4.47 10.04 -0.74
CA VAL A 58 -3.06 10.09 -0.34
C VAL A 58 -2.38 11.36 -0.85
N ASN A 59 -2.68 11.80 -2.07
CA ASN A 59 -2.11 13.02 -2.61
C ASN A 59 -2.63 14.27 -1.88
N GLN A 60 -3.92 14.32 -1.52
CA GLN A 60 -4.48 15.40 -0.71
C GLN A 60 -3.85 15.45 0.68
N LEU A 61 -3.71 14.31 1.36
CA LEU A 61 -3.07 14.20 2.67
C LEU A 61 -1.60 14.62 2.63
N ARG A 62 -0.85 14.20 1.60
CA ARG A 62 0.53 14.66 1.37
C ARG A 62 0.59 16.17 1.12
N GLY A 63 -0.37 16.72 0.39
CA GLY A 63 -0.51 18.17 0.17
C GLY A 63 -0.85 18.95 1.45
N GLN A 64 -1.65 18.39 2.36
CA GLN A 64 -1.91 19.00 3.67
C GLN A 64 -0.67 18.96 4.56
N LYS A 65 0.04 17.81 4.58
CA LYS A 65 1.30 17.67 5.32
C LYS A 65 2.36 18.66 4.84
N SER A 66 2.49 18.87 3.52
CA SER A 66 3.46 19.85 3.01
C SER A 66 3.07 21.29 3.35
N LYS A 67 1.77 21.61 3.37
CA LYS A 67 1.26 22.91 3.82
C LYS A 67 1.53 23.15 5.31
N SER A 68 1.34 22.15 6.18
CA SER A 68 1.58 22.30 7.62
C SER A 68 3.07 22.39 7.97
N LEU A 69 3.94 21.73 7.19
CA LEU A 69 5.40 21.83 7.32
C LEU A 69 5.98 23.12 6.75
N ARG A 70 5.15 24.00 6.17
CA ARG A 70 5.63 25.29 5.66
C ARG A 70 6.16 26.14 6.83
N PRO A 71 7.33 26.79 6.69
CA PRO A 71 7.98 27.52 7.79
C PRO A 71 7.09 28.61 8.42
N SER A 72 6.15 29.18 7.67
CA SER A 72 5.16 30.12 8.20
C SER A 72 4.16 29.47 9.17
N SER A 73 3.67 28.26 8.87
CA SER A 73 2.80 27.51 9.79
C SER A 73 3.57 26.97 10.98
N LEU A 74 4.82 26.52 10.77
CA LEU A 74 5.70 26.14 11.87
C LEU A 74 5.99 27.31 12.82
N ALA A 75 6.24 28.51 12.29
CA ALA A 75 6.50 29.69 13.11
C ALA A 75 5.32 30.01 14.05
N VAL A 76 4.09 29.91 13.56
CA VAL A 76 2.86 30.09 14.37
C VAL A 76 2.70 28.99 15.42
N MET A 77 3.05 27.73 15.11
CA MET A 77 2.96 26.63 16.09
C MET A 77 3.99 26.73 17.23
N VAL A 78 5.10 27.43 17.00
CA VAL A 78 6.18 27.59 18.00
C VAL A 78 6.26 29.03 18.55
N GLU A 79 5.33 29.90 18.15
CA GLU A 79 5.21 31.25 18.67
C GLU A 79 4.98 31.21 20.19
N GLY A 80 5.88 31.85 20.94
CA GLY A 80 5.87 31.85 22.41
C GLY A 80 6.47 30.62 23.11
N ARG A 81 6.84 29.55 22.38
CA ARG A 81 7.58 28.39 22.91
C ARG A 81 9.08 28.47 22.67
N LEU A 82 9.51 29.20 21.64
CA LEU A 82 10.92 29.47 21.33
C LEU A 82 11.45 30.77 21.96
N SER A 83 10.67 31.48 22.78
CA SER A 83 11.18 32.66 23.46
C SER A 83 12.23 32.25 24.50
N MET A 84 13.43 32.79 24.36
CA MET A 84 14.50 32.57 25.33
C MET A 84 14.02 33.11 26.70
N PRO A 85 14.04 32.29 27.77
CA PRO A 85 13.63 32.76 29.09
C PRO A 85 14.49 33.95 29.51
N VAL A 86 13.86 34.90 30.20
CA VAL A 86 14.51 36.14 30.67
C VAL A 86 15.79 35.78 31.43
N ALA A 87 16.88 36.53 31.20
CA ALA A 87 18.22 36.25 31.73
C ALA A 87 18.27 35.93 33.25
N ARG A 88 17.31 36.46 34.03
CA ARG A 88 17.14 36.17 35.46
C ARG A 88 16.77 34.71 35.80
N ASN A 89 16.22 33.97 34.83
CA ASN A 89 15.81 32.56 34.94
C ASN A 89 16.78 31.62 34.19
N THR A 90 17.82 32.15 33.56
CA THR A 90 18.89 31.35 32.94
C THR A 90 20.09 31.31 33.87
N PHE A 91 20.39 30.13 34.41
CA PHE A 91 21.60 29.89 35.18
C PHE A 91 22.68 29.37 34.24
N HIS A 92 23.79 30.08 34.15
CA HIS A 92 24.99 29.60 33.47
C HIS A 92 25.79 28.74 34.44
N ILE A 93 25.64 27.42 34.32
CA ILE A 93 26.36 26.46 35.17
C ILE A 93 27.65 26.09 34.44
N SER A 94 28.79 26.16 35.14
CA SER A 94 30.07 25.68 34.60
C SER A 94 30.10 24.15 34.60
N GLY A 95 30.88 23.54 33.70
CA GLY A 95 30.93 22.08 33.59
C GLY A 95 31.27 21.36 34.90
N SER A 96 32.08 21.98 35.77
CA SER A 96 32.41 21.47 37.10
C SER A 96 31.21 21.50 38.06
N ASP A 97 30.40 22.55 38.02
CA ASP A 97 29.28 22.76 38.95
C ASP A 97 28.07 21.85 38.61
N LEU A 98 27.97 21.41 37.35
CA LEU A 98 27.00 20.40 36.91
C LEU A 98 27.33 19.00 37.47
N VAL A 99 28.61 18.60 37.39
CA VAL A 99 29.10 17.29 37.87
C VAL A 99 28.96 17.19 39.38
N ASP A 100 29.25 18.28 40.10
CA ASP A 100 29.19 18.32 41.55
C ASP A 100 27.73 18.27 42.09
N ARG A 101 26.77 18.86 41.36
CA ARG A 101 25.35 18.94 41.77
C ARG A 101 24.51 17.74 41.33
N VAL A 102 24.75 17.21 40.14
CA VAL A 102 23.97 16.09 39.56
C VAL A 102 24.60 14.73 39.93
N GLY A 103 25.83 14.74 40.40
CA GLY A 103 26.64 13.54 40.59
C GLY A 103 27.03 12.93 39.26
N ASP A 104 27.94 11.95 39.30
CA ASP A 104 28.49 11.24 38.14
C ASP A 104 27.45 10.28 37.49
N GLY A 105 26.24 10.79 37.28
CA GLY A 105 25.18 10.15 36.52
C GLY A 105 25.62 10.11 35.07
N ARG A 106 26.34 9.03 34.73
CA ARG A 106 26.74 8.65 33.37
C ARG A 106 25.75 9.22 32.36
N PRO A 107 26.19 10.02 31.38
CA PRO A 107 25.28 10.50 30.36
C PRO A 107 24.65 9.25 29.73
N ARG A 108 23.36 9.00 30.00
CA ARG A 108 22.59 8.09 29.16
C ARG A 108 22.72 8.70 27.79
N LEU A 109 23.51 8.05 26.94
CA LEU A 109 23.63 8.34 25.53
C LEU A 109 22.19 8.36 24.98
N TYR A 110 21.58 9.54 24.96
CA TYR A 110 20.57 9.83 23.96
C TYR A 110 21.38 9.88 22.68
N LYS A 111 21.43 8.72 22.02
CA LYS A 111 21.97 8.57 20.68
C LYS A 111 21.12 9.52 19.82
N VAL A 112 21.64 10.70 19.56
CA VAL A 112 21.07 11.68 18.64
C VAL A 112 21.22 11.07 17.25
N GLN A 113 20.34 10.14 16.94
CA GLN A 113 20.14 9.58 15.61
C GLN A 113 18.99 10.37 14.98
N GLY A 114 19.25 11.66 14.80
CA GLY A 114 18.46 12.56 13.99
C GLY A 114 19.45 13.29 13.12
N GLU A 115 19.48 12.94 11.84
CA GLU A 115 20.19 13.73 10.84
C GLU A 115 19.67 15.17 10.92
N PHE A 116 20.51 16.09 11.39
CA PHE A 116 20.23 17.50 11.28
C PHE A 116 20.30 17.85 9.80
N ALA A 117 19.15 18.16 9.21
CA ALA A 117 19.08 18.75 7.88
C ALA A 117 19.67 20.17 7.95
N GLY A 118 20.99 20.28 7.80
CA GLY A 118 21.67 21.56 7.74
C GLY A 118 23.04 21.59 8.40
N THR A 119 23.99 20.82 7.89
CA THR A 119 25.40 21.23 7.91
C THR A 119 25.91 21.15 6.49
N ARG A 120 26.39 22.30 6.00
CA ARG A 120 27.10 22.44 4.74
C ARG A 120 28.38 21.63 4.74
#